data_AF-A0A6L4ZD70-F1
#
_entry.id   AF-A0A6L4ZD70-F1
#
_cell.length_a   1.000
_cell.length_b   1.000
_cell.length_c   1.000
_cell.angle_alpha   90.00
_cell.angle_beta   90.00
_cell.angle_gamma   90.00
#
_symmetry.space_group_name_H-M   'P 1'
#
loop_
_entity.id
_entity.type
_entity.pdbx_description
1 polymer ?
#
loop_
_entity_poly.entity_id
_entity_poly.type
_entity_poly.pdbx_seq_one_letter_code
_entity_poly.pdbx_strand_id
1 'polypeptide(L)'
;MKVYADKSFQKDIEKLDTTAKKQISEIVLQINQAPTIHQIPNIKKIKGFKNSYRIRLGNYRIGIRIELETVILVRILHRKDIYRYFPIFL
;
A
#
# COMPACT_ATOMS: atom_id res chain seq x y z
N MET A 1 -10.36 2.52 10.12
CA MET A 1 -10.64 2.60 8.67
C MET A 1 -11.00 1.21 8.15
N LYS A 2 -11.75 1.08 7.04
CA LYS A 2 -11.94 -0.23 6.38
C LYS A 2 -10.74 -0.53 5.48
N VAL A 3 -10.28 -1.78 5.45
CA VAL A 3 -9.14 -2.19 4.62
C VAL A 3 -9.56 -3.31 3.68
N TYR A 4 -9.30 -3.13 2.38
CA TYR A 4 -9.48 -4.16 1.35
C TYR A 4 -8.16 -4.42 0.62
N ALA A 5 -8.00 -5.64 0.12
CA ALA A 5 -6.85 -6.06 -0.67
C ALA A 5 -7.29 -6.43 -2.08
N ASP A 6 -6.74 -5.72 -3.09
CA ASP A 6 -6.92 -6.07 -4.49
C ASP A 6 -6.31 -7.45 -4.80
N LYS A 7 -6.81 -8.13 -5.83
CA LYS A 7 -6.25 -9.42 -6.29
C LYS A 7 -4.77 -9.31 -6.63
N SER A 8 -4.34 -8.18 -7.18
CA SER A 8 -2.94 -7.94 -7.54
C SER A 8 -2.05 -7.83 -6.30
N PHE A 9 -2.54 -7.18 -5.23
CA PHE A 9 -1.84 -7.12 -3.96
C PHE A 9 -1.67 -8.51 -3.33
N GLN A 10 -2.71 -9.35 -3.36
CA GLN A 10 -2.66 -10.72 -2.85
C GLN A 10 -1.60 -11.54 -3.61
N LYS A 11 -1.58 -11.46 -4.94
CA LYS A 11 -0.56 -12.11 -5.78
C LYS A 11 0.84 -11.56 -5.56
N ASP A 12 0.98 -10.27 -5.29
CA ASP A 12 2.29 -9.67 -4.99
C ASP A 12 2.83 -10.18 -3.64
N ILE A 13 1.96 -10.37 -2.63
CA ILE A 13 2.33 -10.93 -1.32
C ILE A 13 2.91 -12.34 -1.44
N GLU A 14 2.32 -13.21 -2.26
CA GLU A 14 2.74 -14.62 -2.39
C GLU A 14 4.24 -14.75 -2.70
N LYS A 15 4.75 -13.81 -3.50
CA LYS A 15 6.14 -13.76 -3.99
C LYS A 15 7.15 -13.24 -2.97
N LEU A 16 6.69 -12.74 -1.82
CA LEU A 16 7.55 -12.15 -0.79
C LEU A 16 8.04 -13.19 0.22
N ASP A 17 9.18 -12.90 0.81
CA ASP A 17 9.74 -13.67 1.92
C ASP A 17 8.91 -13.49 3.21
N THR A 18 9.17 -14.37 4.18
CA THR A 18 8.46 -14.37 5.47
C THR A 18 8.65 -13.06 6.23
N THR A 19 9.83 -12.43 6.11
CA THR A 19 10.16 -11.16 6.76
C THR A 19 9.28 -10.04 6.23
N ALA A 20 9.20 -9.87 4.90
CA ALA A 20 8.36 -8.86 4.28
C ALA A 20 6.87 -9.11 4.57
N LYS A 21 6.42 -10.37 4.54
CA LYS A 21 5.05 -10.75 4.91
C LYS A 21 4.70 -10.31 6.34
N LYS A 22 5.59 -10.53 7.31
CA LYS A 22 5.40 -10.08 8.70
C LYS A 22 5.29 -8.57 8.79
N GLN A 23 6.19 -7.83 8.14
CA GLN A 23 6.17 -6.37 8.12
C GLN A 23 4.90 -5.82 7.45
N ILE A 24 4.38 -6.50 6.42
CA ILE A 24 3.10 -6.13 5.80
C ILE A 24 1.94 -6.32 6.77
N SER A 25 1.90 -7.41 7.52
CA SER A 25 0.88 -7.61 8.55
C SER A 25 0.90 -6.51 9.61
N GLU A 26 2.09 -6.08 10.04
CA GLU A 26 2.26 -4.95 10.96
C GLU A 26 1.74 -3.63 10.36
N ILE A 27 2.04 -3.37 9.08
CA ILE A 27 1.52 -2.19 8.36
C ILE A 27 -0.01 -2.25 8.27
N VAL A 28 -0.59 -3.40 7.95
CA VAL A 28 -2.06 -3.56 7.87
C VAL A 28 -2.70 -3.31 9.23
N LEU A 29 -2.11 -3.80 10.32
CA LEU A 29 -2.58 -3.52 11.68
C LEU A 29 -2.53 -2.00 11.99
N GLN A 30 -1.42 -1.34 11.65
CA GLN A 30 -1.27 0.11 11.83
C GLN A 30 -2.30 0.91 11.02
N ILE A 31 -2.61 0.49 9.80
CA ILE A 31 -3.67 1.13 8.98
C ILE A 31 -5.04 0.97 9.65
N ASN A 32 -5.36 -0.21 10.17
CA ASN A 32 -6.64 -0.45 10.85
C ASN A 32 -6.80 0.42 12.10
N GLN A 33 -5.71 0.62 12.85
CA GLN A 33 -5.68 1.41 14.08
C GLN A 33 -5.56 2.92 13.85
N ALA A 34 -5.15 3.37 12.66
CA ALA A 34 -4.97 4.78 12.37
C ALA A 34 -6.33 5.53 12.33
N PRO A 35 -6.52 6.59 13.14
CA PRO A 35 -7.72 7.43 13.06
C PRO A 35 -7.84 8.16 11.73
N THR A 36 -6.71 8.56 11.15
CA THR A 36 -6.65 9.26 9.87
C THR A 36 -5.53 8.72 8.98
N ILE A 37 -5.65 8.94 7.68
CA ILE A 37 -4.60 8.59 6.70
C ILE A 37 -3.22 9.14 7.06
N HIS A 38 -3.15 10.37 7.60
CA HIS A 38 -1.89 11.04 7.88
C HIS A 38 -1.10 10.39 9.03
N GLN A 39 -1.77 9.56 9.83
CA GLN A 39 -1.17 8.81 10.92
C GLN A 39 -0.67 7.42 10.50
N ILE A 40 -0.88 7.01 9.25
CA ILE A 40 -0.30 5.77 8.72
C ILE A 40 1.21 5.97 8.55
N PRO A 41 2.08 5.18 9.21
CA PRO A 41 3.51 5.37 9.12
C PRO A 41 4.04 5.21 7.69
N ASN A 42 5.05 6.00 7.34
CA ASN A 42 5.75 5.93 6.05
C ASN A 42 4.87 6.15 4.80
N ILE A 43 3.66 6.68 4.97
CA ILE A 43 2.76 7.03 3.88
C ILE A 43 3.24 8.29 3.15
N LYS A 44 3.10 8.31 1.83
CA LYS A 44 3.35 9.49 1.01
C LYS A 44 2.38 9.55 -0.16
N LYS A 45 1.77 10.72 -0.38
CA LYS A 45 0.92 10.96 -1.55
C LYS A 45 1.73 10.87 -2.83
N ILE A 46 1.17 10.21 -3.85
CA ILE A 46 1.76 10.19 -5.20
C ILE A 46 1.34 11.48 -5.91
N LYS A 47 2.33 12.24 -6.42
CA LYS A 47 2.07 13.50 -7.13
C LYS A 47 1.27 13.25 -8.40
N GLY A 48 0.33 14.13 -8.70
CA GLY A 48 -0.53 14.03 -9.89
C GLY A 48 -1.76 13.14 -9.73
N PHE A 49 -1.94 12.48 -8.57
CA PHE A 49 -3.08 11.60 -8.32
C PHE A 49 -3.86 12.05 -7.08
N LYS A 50 -5.20 12.08 -7.21
CA LYS A 50 -6.09 12.59 -6.15
C LYS A 50 -6.04 11.70 -4.89
N ASN A 51 -6.16 10.39 -5.10
CA ASN A 51 -6.45 9.39 -4.06
C ASN A 51 -5.38 8.31 -3.93
N SER A 52 -4.20 8.48 -4.54
CA SER A 52 -3.15 7.45 -4.57
C SER A 52 -1.97 7.79 -3.67
N TYR A 53 -1.55 6.82 -2.88
CA TYR A 53 -0.47 6.93 -1.91
C TYR A 53 0.46 5.72 -2.01
N ARG A 54 1.64 5.84 -1.41
CA ARG A 54 2.54 4.71 -1.19
C ARG A 54 2.97 4.62 0.26
N ILE A 55 3.17 3.41 0.76
CA ILE A 55 3.85 3.14 2.03
C ILE A 55 5.22 2.54 1.73
N ARG A 56 6.27 3.04 2.39
CA ARG A 56 7.64 2.49 2.23
C ARG A 56 7.79 1.22 3.05
N LEU A 57 8.31 0.15 2.43
CA LEU A 57 8.67 -1.11 3.06
C LEU A 57 10.06 -1.54 2.56
N GLY A 58 11.14 -1.09 3.20
CA GLY A 58 12.51 -1.40 2.74
C GLY A 58 12.72 -1.12 1.24
N ASN A 59 12.98 -2.18 0.46
CA ASN A 59 13.15 -2.16 -1.00
C ASN A 59 11.85 -2.22 -1.81
N TYR A 60 10.72 -2.46 -1.14
CA TYR A 60 9.38 -2.48 -1.70
C TYR A 60 8.59 -1.22 -1.34
N ARG A 61 7.49 -1.01 -2.05
CA ARG A 61 6.49 0.01 -1.76
C ARG A 61 5.12 -0.61 -1.97
N ILE A 62 4.23 -0.30 -1.03
CA ILE A 62 2.84 -0.71 -1.10
C ILE A 62 2.08 0.44 -1.72
N GLY A 63 1.51 0.23 -2.90
CA GLY A 63 0.61 1.19 -3.54
C GLY A 63 -0.79 1.05 -2.96
N ILE A 64 -1.36 2.16 -2.48
CA ILE A 64 -2.70 2.18 -1.90
C ILE A 64 -3.57 3.25 -2.54
N ARG A 65 -4.87 2.98 -2.62
CA ARG A 65 -5.91 3.95 -2.95
C ARG A 65 -6.77 4.21 -1.73
N ILE A 66 -7.26 5.44 -1.60
CA ILE A 66 -8.10 5.82 -0.48
C ILE A 66 -9.38 6.44 -1.02
N GLU A 67 -10.50 5.85 -0.61
CA GLU A 67 -11.84 6.19 -1.06
C GLU A 67 -12.73 6.31 0.17
N LEU A 68 -13.19 7.53 0.47
CA LEU A 68 -13.92 7.84 1.69
C LEU A 68 -13.10 7.39 2.92
N GLU A 69 -13.60 6.41 3.67
CA GLU A 69 -12.95 5.83 4.86
C GLU A 69 -12.29 4.47 4.61
N THR A 70 -12.09 4.14 3.33
CA THR A 70 -11.60 2.84 2.88
C THR A 70 -10.19 2.95 2.32
N VAL A 71 -9.29 2.11 2.83
CA VAL A 71 -7.95 1.90 2.27
C VAL A 71 -7.97 0.64 1.41
N ILE A 72 -7.63 0.79 0.14
CA ILE A 72 -7.50 -0.31 -0.81
C ILE A 72 -6.02 -0.55 -1.04
N LEU A 73 -5.52 -1.71 -0.63
CA LEU A 73 -4.17 -2.19 -0.89
C LEU A 73 -4.11 -2.73 -2.33
N VAL A 74 -3.38 -2.07 -3.22
CA VAL A 74 -3.48 -2.34 -4.67
C VAL A 74 -2.30 -3.17 -5.18
N ARG A 75 -1.06 -2.80 -4.81
CA ARG A 75 0.16 -3.44 -5.31
C ARG A 75 1.27 -3.47 -4.28
N ILE A 76 2.18 -4.44 -4.37
CA ILE A 76 3.48 -4.40 -3.69
C ILE A 76 4.58 -4.52 -4.74
N LEU A 77 5.36 -3.46 -4.92
CA LEU A 77 6.35 -3.39 -5.99
C LEU A 77 7.69 -2.94 -5.47
N HIS A 78 8.76 -3.43 -6.08
CA HIS A 78 10.10 -2.93 -5.80
C HIS A 78 10.19 -1.42 -6.13
N ARG A 79 11.11 -0.70 -5.47
CA ARG A 79 11.32 0.76 -5.65
C ARG A 79 11.33 1.21 -7.10
N LYS A 80 12.03 0.46 -7.94
CA LYS A 80 12.29 0.77 -9.34
C LYS A 80 11.04 0.62 -10.22
N ASP A 81 10.05 -0.15 -9.74
CA ASP A 81 8.90 -0.57 -10.52
C ASP A 81 7.62 0.18 -10.13
N ILE A 82 7.51 0.66 -8.89
CA ILE A 82 6.24 1.28 -8.43
C ILE A 82 5.79 2.44 -9.31
N TYR A 83 6.69 3.34 -9.73
CA TYR A 83 6.30 4.49 -10.55
C TYR A 83 6.00 4.16 -12.02
N ARG A 84 6.34 2.94 -12.46
CA ARG A 84 6.01 2.45 -13.81
C ARG A 84 4.64 1.77 -13.83
N TYR A 85 4.27 1.09 -12.74
CA TYR A 85 3.11 0.22 -12.69
C TYR A 85 2.08 0.59 -11.62
N PHE A 86 2.25 1.73 -10.93
CA PHE A 86 1.29 2.26 -9.99
C PHE A 86 1.43 3.80 -9.85
N PRO A 87 0.32 4.55 -9.90
CA PRO A 87 -1.06 4.09 -10.08
C PRO A 87 -1.36 3.73 -11.53
N ILE A 88 -2.05 2.60 -11.76
CA ILE A 88 -2.60 2.30 -13.08
C ILE A 88 -3.90 3.11 -13.20
N PHE A 89 -4.06 3.87 -14.27
CA PHE A 89 -5.37 4.37 -14.67
C PHE A 89 -6.11 3.17 -15.27
N LEU A 90 -7.03 2.59 -14.50
CA LEU A 90 -8.11 1.75 -15.02
C LEU A 90 -9.34 2.65 -15.08
#